data_AF-A0A834YT35-F1
#
_entry.id   AF-A0A834YT35-F1
#
_cell.length_a   1.000
_cell.length_b   1.000
_cell.length_c   1.000
_cell.angle_alpha   90.00
_cell.angle_beta   90.00
_cell.angle_gamma   90.00
#
_symmetry.space_group_name_H-M   'P 1'
#
loop_
_entity.id
_entity.type
_entity.pdbx_description
1 polymer ?
#
loop_
_entity_poly.entity_id
_entity_poly.type
_entity_poly.pdbx_seq_one_letter_code
_entity_poly.pdbx_strand_id
1 'polypeptide(L)'
;MASTFIRISTSIQEMFRRVSEQFTAMFRRKAFLHWYTDERMDEMEFTEAESNMNDLVSDFQLPVFEIRMGKTRGKLVKLGDDVAI
;
A
#
# COMPACT_ATOMS: atom_id res chain seq x y z
N MET A 1 -13.71 31.20 10.44
CA MET A 1 -12.42 30.86 9.80
C MET A 1 -12.35 29.36 9.69
N ALA A 2 -11.95 28.81 8.54
CA ALA A 2 -11.74 27.38 8.36
C ALA A 2 -10.23 27.10 8.27
N SER A 3 -9.80 26.00 8.88
CA SER A 3 -8.42 25.52 8.80
C SER A 3 -8.44 24.11 8.20
N THR A 4 -7.55 23.84 7.26
CA THR A 4 -7.41 22.52 6.63
C THR A 4 -6.18 21.85 7.19
N PHE A 5 -6.34 20.63 7.71
CA PHE A 5 -5.25 19.86 8.28
C PHE A 5 -4.82 18.75 7.32
N ILE A 6 -3.53 18.72 7.02
CA ILE A 6 -2.91 17.68 6.18
C ILE A 6 -1.94 16.90 7.08
N ARG A 7 -2.15 15.59 7.20
CA ARG A 7 -1.28 14.68 7.97
C ARG A 7 -0.99 13.43 7.18
N ILE A 8 0.27 13.02 7.21
CA ILE A 8 0.71 11.71 6.79
C ILE A 8 0.77 10.84 8.06
N SER A 9 -0.07 9.81 8.13
CA SER A 9 -0.14 8.88 9.26
C SER A 9 -0.16 7.45 8.77
N THR A 10 0.56 6.56 9.43
CA THR A 10 0.53 5.11 9.15
C THR A 10 -0.85 4.49 9.40
N SER A 11 -1.76 5.19 10.09
CA SER A 11 -3.15 4.76 10.29
C SER A 11 -3.93 4.62 8.97
N ILE A 12 -3.48 5.24 7.87
CA ILE A 12 -4.11 5.10 6.56
C ILE A 12 -4.10 3.66 6.05
N GLN A 13 -3.17 2.82 6.53
CA GLN A 13 -3.09 1.40 6.20
C GLN A 13 -4.40 0.66 6.47
N GLU A 14 -5.16 1.08 7.49
CA GLU A 14 -6.41 0.41 7.84
C GLU A 14 -7.50 0.66 6.80
N MET A 15 -7.51 1.85 6.18
CA MET A 15 -8.40 2.11 5.04
C MET A 15 -8.04 1.22 3.86
N PHE A 16 -6.75 1.14 3.51
CA PHE A 16 -6.29 0.28 2.41
C PHE A 16 -6.56 -1.20 2.67
N ARG A 17 -6.41 -1.68 3.90
CA ARG A 17 -6.74 -3.06 4.28
C ARG A 17 -8.23 -3.36 4.07
N ARG A 18 -9.13 -2.45 4.49
CA ARG A 18 -10.58 -2.62 4.29
C ARG A 18 -10.96 -2.68 2.81
N VAL A 19 -10.33 -1.85 1.98
CA VAL A 19 -10.55 -1.89 0.52
C VAL A 19 -10.03 -3.19 -0.08
N SER A 20 -8.82 -3.63 0.32
CA SER A 20 -8.25 -4.90 -0.12
C SER A 20 -9.15 -6.09 0.25
N GLU A 21 -9.64 -6.17 1.49
CA GLU A 21 -10.56 -7.24 1.92
C GLU A 21 -11.85 -7.31 1.10
N GLN A 22 -12.46 -6.15 0.79
CA GLN A 22 -13.65 -6.09 -0.06
C GLN A 22 -13.34 -6.47 -1.50
N PHE A 23 -12.21 -6.00 -2.03
CA PHE A 23 -11.73 -6.34 -3.36
C PHE A 23 -11.52 -7.85 -3.49
N THR A 24 -10.77 -8.47 -2.58
CA THR A 24 -10.53 -9.92 -2.56
C THR A 24 -11.85 -10.70 -2.51
N ALA A 25 -12.82 -10.26 -1.71
CA ALA A 25 -14.13 -10.92 -1.61
C ALA A 25 -14.94 -10.86 -2.93
N MET A 26 -14.88 -9.74 -3.65
CA MET A 26 -15.51 -9.57 -4.96
C MET A 26 -14.77 -10.35 -6.06
N PHE A 27 -13.45 -10.24 -6.09
CA PHE A 27 -12.58 -10.87 -7.08
C PHE A 27 -12.65 -12.40 -7.02
N ARG A 28 -12.68 -13.00 -5.82
CA ARG A 28 -12.89 -14.45 -5.64
C ARG A 28 -14.21 -14.96 -6.22
N ARG A 29 -15.22 -14.10 -6.29
CA ARG A 29 -16.54 -14.44 -6.87
C ARG A 29 -16.65 -14.05 -8.34
N LYS A 30 -15.57 -13.51 -8.93
CA LYS A 30 -15.56 -12.89 -10.27
C LYS A 30 -16.69 -11.87 -10.47
N ALA A 31 -17.10 -11.21 -9.38
CA ALA A 31 -18.20 -10.26 -9.43
C ALA A 31 -17.76 -9.03 -10.22
N PHE A 32 -18.56 -8.62 -11.21
CA PHE A 32 -18.32 -7.44 -12.06
C PHE A 32 -17.03 -7.46 -12.90
N LEU A 33 -16.31 -8.59 -12.94
CA LEU A 33 -15.03 -8.70 -13.65
C LEU A 33 -15.19 -8.49 -15.17
N HIS A 34 -16.32 -8.95 -15.74
CA HIS A 34 -16.61 -8.82 -17.17
C HIS A 34 -16.57 -7.37 -17.67
N TRP A 35 -17.02 -6.40 -16.87
CA TRP A 35 -16.99 -4.99 -17.27
C TRP A 35 -15.58 -4.46 -17.52
N TYR A 36 -14.58 -5.06 -16.89
CA TYR A 36 -13.19 -4.66 -17.07
C TYR A 36 -12.47 -5.51 -18.12
N THR A 37 -12.78 -6.81 -18.22
CA THR A 37 -12.21 -7.67 -19.26
C THR A 37 -12.69 -7.28 -20.66
N ASP A 38 -13.93 -6.77 -20.77
CA ASP A 38 -14.47 -6.24 -22.02
C ASP A 38 -13.73 -4.98 -22.50
N GLU A 39 -13.05 -4.25 -21.59
CA GLU A 39 -12.18 -3.11 -21.89
C GLU A 39 -10.70 -3.50 -22.11
N ARG A 40 -10.41 -4.79 -22.29
CA ARG A 40 -9.07 -5.37 -22.50
C ARG A 40 -8.14 -5.41 -21.28
N MET A 41 -8.67 -5.34 -20.06
CA MET A 41 -7.89 -5.73 -18.88
C MET A 41 -7.82 -7.26 -18.77
N ASP A 42 -6.66 -7.78 -18.43
CA ASP A 42 -6.47 -9.20 -18.12
C ASP A 42 -6.80 -9.49 -16.64
N GLU A 43 -7.33 -10.67 -16.33
CA GLU A 43 -7.53 -11.11 -14.94
C GLU A 43 -6.20 -11.10 -14.13
N MET A 44 -5.06 -11.29 -14.80
CA MET A 44 -3.73 -11.20 -14.17
C MET A 44 -3.39 -9.80 -13.68
N GLU A 45 -3.86 -8.73 -14.34
CA GLU A 45 -3.61 -7.35 -13.90
C GLU A 45 -4.30 -7.05 -12.56
N PHE A 46 -5.46 -7.67 -12.31
CA PHE A 46 -6.13 -7.58 -11.01
C PHE A 46 -5.35 -8.28 -9.90
N THR A 47 -4.70 -9.39 -10.21
CA THR A 47 -3.88 -10.13 -9.25
C THR A 47 -2.60 -9.34 -8.91
N GLU A 48 -2.00 -8.69 -9.91
CA GLU A 48 -0.87 -7.79 -9.71
C GLU A 48 -1.26 -6.57 -8.85
N ALA A 49 -2.41 -5.96 -9.14
CA ALA A 49 -2.93 -4.84 -8.35
C ALA A 49 -3.21 -5.22 -6.88
N GLU A 50 -3.75 -6.43 -6.64
CA GLU A 50 -3.95 -6.96 -5.28
C GLU A 50 -2.61 -7.14 -4.55
N SER A 51 -1.60 -7.69 -5.23
CA SER A 51 -0.25 -7.84 -4.68
C SER A 51 0.36 -6.49 -4.31
N ASN A 52 0.33 -5.53 -5.23
CA ASN A 52 0.88 -4.19 -5.02
C ASN A 52 0.21 -3.46 -3.83
N MET A 53 -1.10 -3.64 -3.67
CA MET A 53 -1.83 -3.09 -2.52
C MET A 53 -1.43 -3.75 -1.20
N ASN A 54 -1.21 -5.05 -1.19
CA ASN A 54 -0.77 -5.77 0.01
C ASN A 54 0.67 -5.41 0.40
N ASP A 55 1.55 -5.21 -0.59
CA ASP A 55 2.91 -4.71 -0.35
C ASP A 55 2.87 -3.30 0.26
N LEU A 56 2.04 -2.40 -0.27
CA LEU A 56 1.87 -1.06 0.27
C LEU A 56 1.37 -1.06 1.73
N VAL A 57 0.38 -1.91 2.05
CA VAL A 57 -0.09 -2.07 3.44
C VAL A 57 1.03 -2.59 4.34
N SER A 58 1.84 -3.52 3.85
CA SER A 58 2.98 -4.07 4.58
C SER A 58 4.04 -3.01 4.85
N ASP A 59 4.33 -2.13 3.90
CA ASP A 59 5.25 -1.01 4.08
C ASP A 59 4.80 -0.05 5.20
N PHE A 60 3.49 0.17 5.36
CA PHE A 60 2.96 0.98 6.47
C PHE A 60 2.96 0.26 7.83
N GLN A 61 3.07 -1.08 7.84
CA GLN A 61 3.29 -1.86 9.06
C GLN A 61 4.75 -1.88 9.49
N LEU A 62 5.69 -1.60 8.58
CA LEU A 62 7.10 -1.55 8.92
C LEU A 62 7.35 -0.48 9.99
N PRO A 63 8.19 -0.76 11.00
CA PRO A 63 8.60 0.24 11.96
C PRO A 63 9.31 1.38 11.22
N VAL A 64 8.98 2.63 11.56
CA VAL A 64 9.66 3.85 11.02
C VAL A 64 11.18 3.75 11.11
N PHE A 65 11.68 3.01 12.09
CA PHE A 65 13.10 2.70 12.23
C PHE A 65 13.69 1.95 11.04
N GLU A 66 12.99 0.98 10.44
CA GLU A 66 13.46 0.27 9.25
C GLU A 66 13.39 1.13 7.98
N ILE A 67 12.39 2.01 7.84
CA ILE A 67 12.29 2.93 6.70
C ILE A 67 13.47 3.92 6.69
N ARG A 68 13.88 4.42 7.86
CA ARG A 68 15.04 5.31 8.00
C ARG A 68 16.38 4.59 7.80
N MET A 69 16.41 3.27 7.98
CA MET A 69 17.58 2.41 7.86
C MET A 69 17.50 1.66 6.53
N GLY A 70 17.71 2.35 5.40
CA GLY A 70 17.62 1.77 4.07
C GLY A 70 18.26 0.37 3.99
N LYS A 71 17.46 -0.64 3.64
CA LYS A 71 17.83 -2.06 3.67
C LYS A 71 18.92 -2.36 2.65
N THR A 72 20.17 -2.16 3.03
CA THR A 72 21.33 -2.58 2.25
C THR A 72 21.90 -3.85 2.87
N ARG A 73 21.52 -5.00 2.32
CA ARG A 73 22.17 -6.33 2.50
C ARG A 73 22.70 -6.64 3.92
N GLY A 74 21.80 -6.79 4.89
CA GLY A 74 22.11 -7.50 6.14
C GLY A 74 22.97 -6.75 7.16
N LYS A 75 23.17 -5.43 7.03
CA LYS A 75 23.72 -4.60 8.10
C LYS A 75 22.84 -3.37 8.35
N LEU A 76 22.47 -3.17 9.62
CA LEU A 76 21.81 -1.97 10.13
C LEU A 76 22.79 -0.80 10.02
N VAL A 77 22.56 0.12 9.07
CA VAL A 77 23.35 1.37 8.96
C VAL A 77 22.42 2.55 9.20
N LYS A 78 22.73 3.36 10.22
CA LYS A 78 22.04 4.63 10.50
C LYS A 78 22.31 5.59 9.36
N LEU A 79 21.26 5.97 8.62
CA LEU A 79 21.33 7.18 7.81
C LEU A 79 21.41 8.35 8.79
N GLY A 80 22.56 9.02 8.81
CA GLY A 80 22.87 10.12 9.71
C GLY A 80 21.81 11.22 9.68
N ASP A 81 21.69 11.91 10.80
CA ASP A 81 20.74 13.00 11.07
C ASP A 81 21.04 14.30 10.29
N ASP A 82 21.43 14.21 9.01
CA ASP A 82 21.85 15.37 8.19
C ASP A 82 20.76 15.92 7.26
N VAL A 83 19.48 15.65 7.54
CA VAL A 83 18.38 16.36 6.85
C VAL A 83 17.33 16.76 7.87
N ALA A 84 17.69 17.74 8.70
CA ALA A 84 16.75 18.63 9.36
C ALA A 84 16.64 19.90 8.52
N ILE A 85 15.60 19.98 7.68
CA ILE A 85 14.93 21.23 7.29
C ILE A 85 13.43 20.95 7.26
#